data_AF-A0A6N7B1L3-F1
#
_entry.id   AF-A0A6N7B1L3-F1
#
_cell.length_a   1.000
_cell.length_b   1.000
_cell.length_c   1.000
_cell.angle_alpha   90.00
_cell.angle_beta   90.00
_cell.angle_gamma   90.00
#
_symmetry.space_group_name_H-M   'P 1'
#
loop_
_entity.id
_entity.type
_entity.pdbx_description
1 polymer ?
#
loop_
_entity_poly.entity_id
_entity_poly.type
_entity_poly.pdbx_seq_one_letter_code
_entity_poly.pdbx_strand_id
1 'polypeptide(L)'
;MEGLILGQSVKSVAAGRVVFADWLRGFGNLLIVDHGNGYMSLYGNNESLFKQVGDTLRGGDTIASVGNSGGNEESGLYFELRHEGNPLDPMKWISR
;
A
#
# COMPACT_ATOMS: atom_id res chain seq x y z
N MET A 1 -1.38 -6.03 20.56
CA MET A 1 -1.10 -5.98 19.11
C MET A 1 -0.19 -4.79 18.91
N GLU A 2 1.09 -5.03 18.65
CA GLU A 2 2.03 -3.94 18.39
C GLU A 2 1.64 -3.32 17.03
N GLY A 3 1.19 -2.07 17.06
CA GLY A 3 0.95 -1.29 15.85
C GLY A 3 2.25 -1.12 15.06
N LEU A 4 2.15 -0.97 13.74
CA LEU A 4 3.33 -0.70 12.91
C LEU A 4 3.99 0.60 13.38
N ILE A 5 5.30 0.55 13.59
CA ILE A 5 6.08 1.68 14.09
C ILE A 5 6.29 2.67 12.94
N LEU A 6 6.11 3.97 13.21
CA LEU A 6 6.45 5.06 12.29
C LEU A 6 7.83 4.83 11.65
N GLY A 7 7.91 4.94 10.33
CA GLY A 7 9.14 4.73 9.57
C GLY A 7 9.46 3.27 9.21
N GLN A 8 8.69 2.28 9.69
CA GLN A 8 8.85 0.89 9.23
C GLN A 8 8.65 0.78 7.71
N SER A 9 9.45 -0.07 7.07
CA SER A 9 9.36 -0.30 5.64
C SER A 9 8.06 -0.99 5.26
N VAL A 10 7.33 -0.39 4.33
CA VAL A 10 6.19 -1.01 3.63
C VAL A 10 6.71 -1.71 2.39
N LYS A 11 6.28 -2.95 2.20
CA LYS A 11 6.74 -3.81 1.09
C LYS A 11 5.60 -4.12 0.13
N SER A 12 5.91 -4.21 -1.15
CA SER A 12 4.97 -4.73 -2.15
C SER A 12 4.64 -6.19 -1.84
N VAL A 13 3.36 -6.55 -1.88
CA VAL A 13 2.92 -7.92 -1.58
C VAL A 13 3.21 -8.88 -2.73
N ALA A 14 3.30 -8.37 -3.95
CA ALA A 14 3.56 -9.13 -5.16
C ALA A 14 4.30 -8.28 -6.21
N ALA A 15 4.73 -8.93 -7.29
CA ALA A 15 5.26 -8.20 -8.45
C ALA A 15 4.15 -7.40 -9.14
N GLY A 16 4.50 -6.28 -9.77
CA GLY A 16 3.52 -5.43 -10.42
C GLY A 16 4.11 -4.12 -10.92
N ARG A 17 3.25 -3.18 -11.28
CA ARG A 17 3.64 -1.84 -11.73
C ARG A 17 2.92 -0.78 -10.91
N VAL A 18 3.64 0.25 -10.51
CA VAL A 18 3.04 1.39 -9.80
C VAL A 18 2.15 2.17 -10.78
N VAL A 19 0.88 2.32 -10.43
CA VAL A 19 -0.12 3.04 -11.24
C VAL A 19 -0.59 4.33 -10.57
N PHE A 20 -0.29 4.53 -9.29
CA PHE A 20 -0.51 5.78 -8.57
C PHE A 20 0.53 5.92 -7.44
N ALA A 21 1.03 7.15 -7.23
CA ALA A 21 1.97 7.47 -6.16
C ALA A 21 1.91 8.97 -5.83
N ASP A 22 0.94 9.38 -5.02
CA ASP A 22 0.73 10.79 -4.66
C ASP A 22 -0.16 10.93 -3.39
N TRP A 23 -0.38 12.16 -2.95
CA TRP A 23 -1.31 12.50 -1.88
C TRP A 23 -2.78 12.46 -2.39
N LEU A 24 -3.59 11.54 -1.87
CA LEU A 24 -5.04 11.50 -2.06
C LEU A 24 -5.79 11.75 -0.75
N ARG A 25 -6.54 12.86 -0.65
CA ARG A 25 -7.36 13.21 0.53
C ARG A 25 -8.09 11.99 1.11
N GLY A 26 -7.87 11.73 2.39
CA GLY A 26 -8.46 10.61 3.14
C GLY A 26 -7.60 9.34 3.20
N PHE A 27 -6.52 9.23 2.41
CA PHE A 27 -5.71 8.01 2.29
C PHE A 27 -4.24 8.13 2.69
N GLY A 28 -3.80 9.26 3.21
CA GLY A 28 -2.38 9.64 3.22
C GLY A 28 -1.68 9.61 1.84
N ASN A 29 -0.37 9.75 1.87
CA ASN A 29 0.49 9.40 0.74
C ASN A 29 0.14 7.96 0.32
N LEU A 30 -0.43 7.84 -0.87
CA LEU A 30 -1.02 6.61 -1.36
C LEU A 30 -0.20 6.09 -2.53
N LEU A 31 0.12 4.81 -2.48
CA LEU A 31 0.74 4.07 -3.56
C LEU A 31 -0.18 2.93 -3.98
N ILE A 32 -0.45 2.82 -5.28
CA ILE A 32 -1.27 1.74 -5.85
C ILE A 32 -0.41 0.95 -6.83
N VAL A 33 -0.39 -0.37 -6.65
CA VAL A 33 0.30 -1.31 -7.53
C VAL A 33 -0.74 -2.13 -8.29
N ASP A 34 -0.63 -2.13 -9.61
CA ASP A 34 -1.33 -3.06 -10.49
C ASP A 34 -0.51 -4.34 -10.65
N HIS A 35 -1.10 -5.47 -10.28
CA HIS A 35 -0.48 -6.79 -10.33
C HIS A 35 -0.87 -7.57 -11.60
N GLY A 36 -1.67 -6.98 -12.49
CA GLY A 36 -2.25 -7.63 -13.65
C GLY A 36 -3.52 -8.41 -13.33
N ASN A 37 -4.23 -8.86 -14.36
CA ASN A 37 -5.48 -9.62 -14.25
C ASN A 37 -6.54 -8.96 -13.34
N GLY A 38 -6.56 -7.62 -13.31
CA GLY A 38 -7.51 -6.86 -12.48
C GLY A 38 -7.17 -6.78 -10.99
N TYR A 39 -6.05 -7.34 -10.54
CA TYR A 39 -5.61 -7.27 -9.14
C TYR A 39 -4.85 -5.97 -8.86
N MET A 40 -5.22 -5.31 -7.76
CA MET A 40 -4.50 -4.13 -7.26
C MET A 40 -4.26 -4.23 -5.76
N SER A 41 -3.16 -3.63 -5.30
CA SER A 41 -2.93 -3.36 -3.89
C SER A 41 -2.78 -1.86 -3.64
N LEU A 42 -3.37 -1.38 -2.55
CA LEU A 42 -3.33 0.01 -2.12
C LEU A 42 -2.58 0.10 -0.79
N TYR A 43 -1.66 1.04 -0.70
CA TYR A 43 -0.86 1.33 0.49
C TYR A 43 -1.02 2.80 0.84
N GLY A 44 -1.79 3.10 1.89
CA GLY A 44 -2.07 4.47 2.35
C GLY A 44 -1.47 4.78 3.71
N ASN A 45 -1.66 6.01 4.17
CA ASN A 45 -1.12 6.60 5.39
C ASN A 45 0.42 6.63 5.44
N ASN A 46 1.10 6.44 4.31
CA ASN A 46 2.55 6.38 4.30
C ASN A 46 3.17 7.72 4.70
N GLU A 47 4.29 7.71 5.40
CA GLU A 47 5.07 8.91 5.64
C GLU A 47 5.77 9.36 4.34
N SER A 48 6.39 8.43 3.63
CA SER A 48 7.12 8.70 2.39
C SER A 48 6.86 7.59 1.36
N LEU A 49 6.83 7.98 0.08
CA LEU A 49 6.79 7.06 -1.06
C LEU A 49 8.19 6.98 -1.68
N PHE A 50 8.65 5.76 -2.00
CA PHE A 50 9.98 5.53 -2.57
C PHE A 50 9.94 5.09 -4.03
N LYS A 51 8.73 5.02 -4.59
CA LYS A 51 8.45 4.62 -5.97
C LYS A 51 7.53 5.64 -6.61
N GLN A 52 7.58 5.68 -7.93
CA GLN A 52 6.78 6.59 -8.75
C GLN A 52 5.99 5.81 -9.80
N VAL A 53 4.98 6.47 -10.37
CA VAL A 53 4.16 5.89 -11.44
C VAL A 53 5.04 5.37 -12.57
N GLY A 54 4.78 4.14 -12.98
CA GLY A 54 5.51 3.46 -14.04
C GLY A 54 6.58 2.48 -13.57
N ASP A 55 7.05 2.58 -12.32
CA ASP A 55 8.04 1.68 -11.74
C ASP A 55 7.53 0.23 -11.73
N THR A 56 8.39 -0.71 -12.12
CA THR A 56 8.13 -2.15 -12.01
C THR A 56 8.70 -2.67 -10.69
N LEU A 57 7.92 -3.50 -10.00
CA LEU A 57 8.22 -4.02 -8.67
C LEU A 57 8.28 -5.54 -8.67
N ARG A 58 9.09 -6.08 -7.76
CA ARG A 58 9.04 -7.47 -7.32
C ARG A 58 8.28 -7.56 -5.99
N GLY A 59 7.76 -8.74 -5.68
CA GLY A 59 7.25 -9.01 -4.34
C GLY A 59 8.35 -8.83 -3.30
N GLY A 60 8.03 -8.14 -2.20
CA GLY A 60 8.96 -7.83 -1.11
C GLY A 60 9.78 -6.54 -1.30
N ASP A 61 9.71 -5.87 -2.45
CA ASP A 61 10.39 -4.59 -2.66
C ASP A 61 9.88 -3.55 -1.65
N THR A 62 10.78 -2.77 -1.05
CA THR A 62 10.40 -1.63 -0.21
C THR A 62 9.88 -0.51 -1.08
N ILE A 63 8.64 -0.07 -0.80
CA ILE A 63 7.90 0.88 -1.64
C ILE A 63 7.58 2.20 -0.92
N ALA A 64 7.51 2.17 0.41
CA ALA A 64 7.14 3.32 1.23
C ALA A 64 7.60 3.09 2.69
N SER A 65 7.36 4.09 3.54
CA SER A 65 7.47 3.96 5.00
C SER A 65 6.14 4.23 5.68
N VAL A 66 5.83 3.48 6.73
CA VAL A 66 4.60 3.65 7.54
C VAL A 66 4.59 5.05 8.14
N GLY A 67 3.42 5.69 8.15
CA GLY A 67 3.18 7.01 8.74
C GLY A 67 1.76 7.17 9.24
N ASN A 68 1.33 8.42 9.34
CA ASN A 68 -0.04 8.81 9.68
C ASN A 68 -0.56 9.94 8.77
N SER A 69 0.01 10.10 7.57
CA SER A 69 -0.29 11.19 6.64
C SER A 69 -1.77 11.28 6.22
N GLY A 70 -2.56 10.22 6.45
CA GLY A 70 -4.00 10.23 6.25
C GLY A 70 -4.82 10.97 7.29
N GLY A 71 -4.18 11.50 8.35
CA GLY A 71 -4.83 12.29 9.40
C GLY A 71 -5.25 11.50 10.63
N ASN A 72 -4.72 10.30 10.83
CA ASN A 72 -4.92 9.50 12.04
C ASN A 72 -3.97 9.95 13.17
N GLU A 73 -4.41 9.86 14.42
CA GLU A 73 -3.57 10.19 15.58
C GLU A 73 -2.39 9.21 15.74
N GLU A 74 -2.61 7.93 15.43
CA GLU A 74 -1.60 6.88 15.48
C GLU A 74 -1.08 6.52 14.09
N SER A 75 0.20 6.12 14.01
CA SER A 75 0.78 5.60 12.77
C SER A 75 0.24 4.21 12.47
N GLY A 76 -0.04 3.95 11.19
CA GLY A 76 -0.52 2.65 10.75
C GLY A 76 -0.67 2.58 9.24
N LEU A 77 -0.45 1.40 8.68
CA LEU A 77 -0.62 1.16 7.25
C LEU A 77 -2.12 0.99 6.94
N TYR A 78 -2.64 1.82 6.04
CA TYR A 78 -3.87 1.48 5.35
C TYR A 78 -3.52 0.51 4.21
N PHE A 79 -4.12 -0.67 4.21
CA PHE A 79 -3.88 -1.69 3.18
C PHE A 79 -5.20 -2.24 2.63
N GLU A 80 -5.29 -2.32 1.32
CA GLU A 80 -6.43 -2.92 0.62
C GLU A 80 -5.95 -3.77 -0.57
N LEU A 81 -6.60 -4.91 -0.79
CA LEU A 81 -6.52 -5.66 -2.03
C LEU A 81 -7.82 -5.52 -2.80
N ARG A 82 -7.72 -5.31 -4.12
CA ARG A 82 -8.87 -5.25 -5.02
C ARG A 82 -8.72 -6.25 -6.16
N HIS A 83 -9.86 -6.75 -6.64
CA HIS A 83 -9.97 -7.49 -7.89
C HIS A 83 -11.11 -6.91 -8.72
N GLU A 84 -10.81 -6.55 -9.97
CA GLU A 84 -11.77 -5.91 -10.89
C GLU A 84 -12.44 -4.66 -10.27
N GLY A 85 -11.65 -3.89 -9.50
CA GLY A 85 -12.09 -2.66 -8.84
C GLY A 85 -12.83 -2.86 -7.51
N ASN A 86 -13.18 -4.09 -7.13
CA ASN A 86 -13.89 -4.38 -5.88
C ASN A 86 -12.91 -4.78 -4.76
N PRO A 87 -13.10 -4.29 -3.51
CA PRO A 87 -12.35 -4.75 -2.35
C PRO A 87 -12.49 -6.26 -2.15
N LEU A 88 -11.38 -6.93 -1.89
CA LEU A 88 -11.35 -8.32 -1.46
C LEU A 88 -11.46 -8.41 0.06
N ASP A 89 -12.14 -9.44 0.54
CA ASP A 89 -12.23 -9.75 1.97
C ASP A 89 -10.83 -10.11 2.52
N PRO A 90 -10.26 -9.31 3.45
CA PRO A 90 -8.94 -9.56 4.00
C PRO A 90 -8.81 -10.93 4.66
N MET A 91 -9.89 -11.43 5.29
CA MET A 91 -9.87 -12.70 6.02
C MET A 91 -9.69 -13.91 5.11
N LYS A 92 -9.95 -13.77 3.81
CA LYS A 92 -9.79 -14.86 2.83
C LYS A 92 -8.42 -14.88 2.17
N TRP A 93 -7.65 -13.79 2.30
CA TRP A 93 -6.37 -13.60 1.60
C TRP A 93 -5.17 -13.55 2.55
N ILE A 94 -5.41 -13.29 3.83
CA ILE A 94 -4.38 -13.40 4.87
C ILE A 94 -4.31 -14.88 5.28
N SER A 95 -3.61 -15.71 4.50
CA SER A 95 -3.13 -17.01 4.97
C SER A 95 -1.73 -16.83 5.54
N ARG A 96 -1.56 -17.30 6.78
CA ARG A 96 -0.37 -17.18 7.61
C ARG A 96 0.92 -17.64 6.94
#